data_AF-A0AAD5ZMB2-F1
#
_entry.id   AF-A0AAD5ZMB2-F1
#
_cell.length_a   1.000
_cell.length_b   1.000
_cell.length_c   1.000
_cell.angle_alpha   90.00
_cell.angle_beta   90.00
_cell.angle_gamma   90.00
#
_symmetry.space_group_name_H-M   'P 1'
#
loop_
_entity.id
_entity.type
_entity.pdbx_description
1 polymer ?
#
loop_
_entity_poly.entity_id
_entity_poly.type
_entity_poly.pdbx_seq_one_letter_code
_entity_poly.pdbx_strand_id
1 'polypeptide(L)'
;MRKEGRLTTPLEVKIPSFFRCPISLDVMRSPVSLCTGVTYDRASIQRWLDSGNTTCPATMQPLPSTDLVPNLTLQRLIRLWCSESTVDSTAVTGCKVSARRLAGELVKEISSSPDPAAPLRRLAGFFSDDDVDEFEKNDLINAVGCISAVQSAMKRKSDDVETLEASISVLALVLRSESIEEANKKTVVTEISSDLGTLLSCLVKVLGKGTGLESRINAARILQSVLVASNSDSRNLISEEPHLISELIRLIGPVDEKGTIERSAVRLGVVCLAGICSVRKVRGEMVQLGVVTAVTRVLITKSDMAVSECALKIMEAVAGCAEGRMAMCDNGAVAVKAVACKMMKAGKVGAEAAVAALWAVCIKCKDRRAVEALSGVEGGLTRLLLLMQSGCSPVARQMAGDLIKIFKVNAKNCLAGYESKTTHIMPF
;
A
#
# COMPACT_ATOMS: atom_id res chain seq x y z
N MET A 1 42.75 11.90 65.15
CA MET A 1 43.67 11.41 64.11
C MET A 1 42.90 11.33 62.79
N ARG A 2 43.55 11.72 61.69
CA ARG A 2 42.95 12.12 60.40
C ARG A 2 42.33 10.97 59.60
N LYS A 3 41.28 11.32 58.85
CA LYS A 3 40.59 10.56 57.80
C LYS A 3 41.53 10.28 56.61
N GLU A 4 41.52 9.06 56.08
CA GLU A 4 41.94 8.79 54.69
C GLU A 4 40.71 8.37 53.88
N GLY A 5 40.21 9.31 53.06
CA GLY A 5 39.29 9.00 51.97
C GLY A 5 40.10 8.88 50.68
N ARG A 6 40.15 7.68 50.11
CA ARG A 6 40.65 7.47 48.74
C ARG A 6 39.64 8.05 47.75
N LEU A 7 40.05 9.10 47.04
CA LEU A 7 39.38 9.59 45.83
C LEU A 7 39.71 8.64 44.67
N THR A 8 38.73 7.85 44.23
CA THR A 8 38.74 7.20 42.92
C THR A 8 38.04 8.13 41.94
N THR A 9 38.82 8.89 41.16
CA THR A 9 38.31 9.66 40.02
C THR A 9 37.93 8.70 38.89
N PRO A 10 36.70 8.75 38.34
CA PRO A 10 36.33 7.92 37.19
C PRO A 10 37.11 8.36 35.95
N LEU A 11 37.58 7.39 35.15
CA LEU A 11 38.23 7.63 33.86
C LEU A 11 37.18 8.19 32.88
N GLU A 12 37.27 9.49 32.63
CA GLU A 12 36.38 10.22 31.72
C GLU A 12 36.76 9.93 30.27
N VAL A 13 35.90 9.20 29.53
CA VAL A 13 36.07 9.00 28.08
C VAL A 13 35.81 10.35 27.39
N LYS A 14 36.89 11.08 27.08
CA LYS A 14 36.82 12.36 26.36
C LYS A 14 36.37 12.11 24.92
N ILE A 15 35.11 12.46 24.65
CA ILE A 15 34.56 12.51 23.28
C ILE A 15 35.45 13.42 22.41
N PRO A 16 36.01 12.92 21.30
CA PRO A 16 36.78 13.74 20.37
C PRO A 16 35.97 14.96 19.92
N SER A 17 36.58 16.16 20.00
CA SER A 17 35.91 17.42 19.66
C SER A 17 35.36 17.44 18.23
N PHE A 18 36.04 16.76 17.30
CA PHE A 18 35.63 16.64 15.90
C PHE A 18 34.35 15.83 15.67
N PHE A 19 33.86 15.11 16.68
CA PHE A 19 32.60 14.36 16.61
C PHE A 19 31.42 15.16 17.13
N ARG A 20 31.66 16.31 17.78
CA ARG A 20 30.62 17.14 18.38
C ARG A 20 30.08 18.15 17.38
N CYS A 21 28.77 18.33 17.37
CA CYS A 21 28.11 19.37 16.62
C CYS A 21 28.46 20.74 17.23
N PRO A 22 28.90 21.73 16.43
CA PRO A 22 29.20 23.07 16.96
C PRO A 22 27.99 23.81 17.58
N ILE A 23 26.77 23.41 17.23
CA ILE A 23 25.53 24.05 17.73
C ILE A 23 25.09 23.38 19.04
N SER A 24 24.89 22.06 19.05
CA SER A 24 24.37 21.35 20.22
C SER A 24 25.45 20.90 21.20
N LEU A 25 26.72 20.90 20.78
CA LEU A 25 27.88 20.34 21.51
C LEU A 25 27.80 18.82 21.78
N ASP A 26 26.75 18.17 21.27
CA ASP A 26 26.54 16.72 21.31
C ASP A 26 27.20 16.01 20.12
N VAL A 27 27.43 14.70 20.26
CA VAL A 27 27.93 13.85 19.16
C VAL A 27 26.96 13.89 17.97
N MET A 28 27.49 14.16 16.78
CA MET A 28 26.71 14.22 15.54
C MET A 28 26.17 12.83 15.16
N ARG A 29 24.86 12.71 14.94
CA ARG A 29 24.20 11.47 14.49
C ARG A 29 24.13 11.41 12.97
N SER A 30 23.75 12.53 12.37
CA SER A 30 23.71 12.72 10.92
C SER A 30 24.61 13.90 10.56
N PRO A 31 25.94 13.71 10.52
CA PRO A 31 26.86 14.78 10.17
C PRO A 31 26.63 15.26 8.72
N VAL A 32 26.28 16.52 8.58
CA VAL A 32 26.10 17.21 7.29
C VAL A 32 26.98 18.45 7.26
N SER A 33 27.60 18.72 6.11
CA SER A 33 28.49 19.84 5.89
C SER A 33 27.77 20.94 5.12
N LEU A 34 27.97 22.18 5.57
CA LEU A 34 27.63 23.37 4.79
C LEU A 34 28.68 23.60 3.70
N CYS A 35 28.38 24.49 2.75
CA CYS A 35 29.35 24.95 1.74
C CYS A 35 30.62 25.57 2.33
N THR A 36 30.59 26.00 3.59
CA THR A 36 31.75 26.48 4.35
C THR A 36 32.70 25.36 4.80
N GLY A 37 32.34 24.09 4.59
CA GLY A 37 33.11 22.92 5.00
C GLY A 37 32.92 22.51 6.45
N VAL A 38 32.20 23.29 7.27
CA VAL A 38 31.90 22.94 8.66
C VAL A 38 30.77 21.92 8.72
N THR A 39 30.93 20.91 9.58
CA THR A 39 29.99 19.81 9.75
C THR A 39 29.18 19.97 11.03
N TYR A 40 27.87 19.72 10.92
CA TYR A 40 26.91 19.82 12.01
C TYR A 40 26.04 18.56 12.07
N ASP A 41 25.35 18.36 13.18
CA ASP A 41 24.23 17.42 13.17
C ASP A 41 23.06 17.99 12.35
N ARG A 42 22.49 17.18 11.46
CA ARG A 42 21.41 17.58 10.55
C ARG A 42 20.25 18.25 11.27
N ALA A 43 19.76 17.70 12.38
CA ALA A 43 18.62 18.26 13.08
C ALA A 43 18.93 19.63 13.70
N SER A 44 20.18 19.84 14.13
CA SER A 44 20.62 21.11 14.71
C SER A 44 20.80 22.20 13.65
N ILE A 45 21.44 21.89 12.53
CA ILE A 45 21.62 22.91 11.46
C ILE A 45 20.34 23.19 10.69
N GLN A 46 19.46 22.19 10.52
CA GLN A 46 18.17 22.41 9.87
C GLN A 46 17.31 23.39 10.68
N ARG A 47 17.20 23.19 12.01
CA ARG A 47 16.50 24.14 12.90
C ARG A 47 17.06 25.56 12.84
N TRP A 48 18.39 25.70 12.71
CA TRP A 48 19.04 27.00 12.56
C TRP A 48 18.60 27.70 11.26
N LEU A 49 18.61 26.98 10.14
CA LEU A 49 18.21 27.50 8.83
C LEU A 49 16.70 27.80 8.76
N ASP A 50 15.86 26.93 9.32
CA ASP A 50 14.41 27.08 9.38
C ASP A 50 13.98 28.30 10.23
N SER A 51 14.83 28.72 11.16
CA SER A 51 14.64 29.94 11.95
C SER A 51 14.95 31.23 11.17
N GLY A 52 15.26 31.13 9.87
CA GLY A 52 15.54 32.26 8.98
C GLY A 52 16.99 32.74 8.99
N ASN A 53 17.91 32.01 9.64
CA ASN A 53 19.31 32.40 9.68
C ASN A 53 20.01 32.04 8.36
N THR A 54 20.74 33.01 7.79
CA THR A 54 21.49 32.85 6.52
C THR A 54 23.00 32.86 6.71
N THR A 55 23.47 32.61 7.94
CA THR A 55 24.89 32.57 8.29
C THR A 55 25.29 31.21 8.84
N CYS A 56 26.55 30.84 8.63
CA CYS A 56 27.16 29.65 9.21
C CYS A 56 27.35 29.84 10.73
N PRO A 57 26.78 28.99 11.60
CA PRO A 57 26.85 29.17 13.06
C PRO A 57 28.27 29.24 13.63
N ALA A 58 29.19 28.43 13.08
CA ALA A 58 30.57 28.35 13.61
C ALA A 58 31.51 29.42 13.04
N THR A 59 31.33 29.82 11.77
CA THR A 59 32.24 30.78 11.10
C THR A 59 31.67 32.19 11.01
N MET A 60 30.39 32.37 11.32
CA MET A 60 29.63 33.63 11.17
C MET A 60 29.64 34.20 9.74
N GLN A 61 30.01 33.39 8.74
CA GLN A 61 30.02 33.80 7.34
C GLN A 61 28.63 33.66 6.70
N PRO A 62 28.23 34.57 5.79
CA PRO A 62 27.02 34.41 4.99
C PRO A 62 27.05 33.12 4.18
N LEU A 63 25.92 32.40 4.11
CA LEU A 63 25.77 31.17 3.34
C LEU A 63 25.28 31.49 1.93
N PRO A 64 26.09 31.25 0.87
CA PRO A 64 25.64 31.42 -0.51
C PRO A 64 24.60 30.37 -0.93
N SER A 65 24.59 29.21 -0.27
CA SER A 65 23.59 28.16 -0.42
C SER A 65 23.29 27.53 0.95
N THR A 66 22.05 27.10 1.15
CA THR A 66 21.56 26.34 2.31
C THR A 66 21.61 24.82 2.09
N ASP A 67 22.21 24.37 0.99
CA ASP A 67 22.34 22.95 0.70
C ASP A 67 23.20 22.23 1.75
N LEU A 68 22.68 21.10 2.25
CA LEU A 68 23.34 20.26 3.24
C LEU A 68 23.93 19.02 2.56
N VAL A 69 25.26 18.92 2.54
CA VAL A 69 25.97 17.78 1.95
C VAL A 69 26.26 16.73 3.04
N PRO A 70 25.79 15.48 2.93
CA PRO A 70 26.07 14.45 3.94
C PRO A 70 27.57 14.14 4.06
N ASN A 71 28.12 14.14 5.28
CA ASN A 71 29.49 13.71 5.56
C ASN A 71 29.54 12.25 6.03
N LEU A 72 29.41 11.34 5.05
CA LEU A 72 29.32 9.90 5.30
C LEU A 72 30.60 9.32 5.93
N THR A 73 31.77 9.91 5.65
CA THR A 73 33.05 9.50 6.24
C THR A 73 33.07 9.78 7.74
N LEU A 74 32.71 11.00 8.15
CA LEU A 74 32.65 11.35 9.57
C LEU A 74 31.58 10.52 10.30
N GLN A 75 30.46 10.25 9.63
CA GLN A 75 29.42 9.38 10.18
C GLN A 75 29.95 7.97 10.48
N ARG A 76 30.75 7.39 9.57
CA ARG A 76 31.39 6.08 9.77
C ARG A 76 32.41 6.11 10.93
N LEU A 77 33.22 7.17 11.02
CA LEU A 77 34.23 7.32 12.08
C LEU A 77 33.58 7.46 13.47
N ILE A 78 32.54 8.28 13.58
CA ILE A 78 31.77 8.43 14.83
C ILE A 78 31.19 7.07 15.25
N ARG A 79 30.65 6.30 14.31
CA ARG A 79 30.11 4.95 14.58
C ARG A 79 31.18 3.98 15.07
N LEU A 80 32.36 3.95 14.44
CA LEU A 80 33.48 3.11 14.88
C LEU A 80 33.90 3.47 16.31
N TRP A 81 34.05 4.76 16.59
CA TRP A 81 34.39 5.24 17.94
C TRP A 81 33.34 4.87 18.98
N CYS A 82 32.04 5.01 18.66
CA CYS A 82 30.95 4.58 19.53
C CYS A 82 30.97 3.06 19.77
N SER A 83 31.43 2.25 18.81
CA SER A 83 31.51 0.80 18.97
C SER A 83 32.66 0.36 19.87
N GLU A 84 33.84 0.96 19.74
CA GLU A 84 35.04 0.62 20.53
C GLU A 84 34.94 1.12 21.98
N SER A 85 34.27 2.24 22.22
CA SER A 85 34.14 2.85 23.57
C SER A 85 33.23 2.07 24.53
N THR A 86 32.65 0.94 24.10
CA THR A 86 31.63 0.19 24.88
C THR A 86 32.12 -1.14 25.45
N VAL A 87 33.42 -1.44 25.36
CA VAL A 87 33.98 -2.69 25.91
C VAL A 87 34.27 -2.60 27.42
N ASP A 88 34.41 -1.40 28.00
CA ASP A 88 34.97 -1.25 29.37
C ASP A 88 34.15 -0.42 30.38
N SER A 89 32.84 -0.22 30.22
CA SER A 89 32.07 0.53 31.25
C SER A 89 30.61 0.10 31.42
N THR A 90 30.39 -0.90 32.28
CA THR A 90 29.13 -1.13 32.99
C THR A 90 29.01 -0.19 34.19
N ALA A 91 28.77 1.11 33.96
CA ALA A 91 28.19 2.04 34.95
C ALA A 91 28.23 3.48 34.38
N VAL A 92 27.30 3.84 33.49
CA VAL A 92 26.98 5.25 33.25
C VAL A 92 25.47 5.39 33.05
N THR A 93 24.81 5.89 34.09
CA THR A 93 23.53 6.59 33.99
C THR A 93 23.66 7.73 32.98
N GLY A 94 23.05 7.57 31.81
CA GLY A 94 22.96 8.61 30.78
C GLY A 94 23.33 8.18 29.35
N CYS A 95 23.87 6.97 29.14
CA CYS A 95 24.14 6.48 27.79
C CYS A 95 22.86 5.85 27.21
N LYS A 96 22.22 6.51 26.23
CA LYS A 96 21.09 5.93 25.48
C LYS A 96 21.57 4.62 24.85
N VAL A 97 21.10 3.48 25.35
CA VAL A 97 21.25 2.17 24.71
C VAL A 97 20.85 2.34 23.25
N SER A 98 21.73 1.98 22.29
CA SER A 98 21.37 2.08 20.86
C SER A 98 20.04 1.35 20.64
N ALA A 99 19.12 1.99 19.91
CA ALA A 99 17.78 1.45 19.70
C ALA A 99 17.84 0.04 19.07
N ARG A 100 18.90 -0.24 18.29
CA ARG A 100 19.25 -1.57 17.80
C ARG A 100 19.38 -2.64 18.89
N ARG A 101 20.10 -2.37 20.00
CA ARG A 101 20.26 -3.37 21.08
C ARG A 101 18.93 -3.69 21.73
N LEU A 102 18.14 -2.66 22.02
CA LEU A 102 16.80 -2.82 22.59
C LEU A 102 15.89 -3.62 21.64
N ALA A 103 15.97 -3.35 20.33
CA ALA A 103 15.21 -4.09 19.33
C ALA A 103 15.69 -5.55 19.18
N GLY A 104 16.99 -5.81 19.27
CA GLY A 104 17.54 -7.17 19.29
C GLY A 104 17.11 -7.96 20.54
N GLU A 105 17.01 -7.32 21.69
CA GLU A 105 16.44 -7.90 22.91
C GLU A 105 14.94 -8.18 22.77
N LEU A 106 14.18 -7.27 22.15
CA LEU A 106 12.76 -7.49 21.82
C LEU A 106 12.56 -8.72 20.94
N VAL A 107 13.40 -8.94 19.93
CA VAL A 107 13.31 -10.14 19.06
C VAL A 107 13.52 -11.43 19.87
N LYS A 108 14.46 -11.43 20.82
CA LYS A 108 14.68 -12.56 21.73
C LYS A 108 13.49 -12.76 22.70
N GLU A 109 12.93 -11.67 23.20
CA GLU A 109 11.74 -11.67 24.06
C GLU A 109 10.53 -12.25 23.31
N ILE A 110 10.27 -11.81 22.08
CA ILE A 110 9.21 -12.35 21.21
C ILE A 110 9.37 -13.86 21.02
N SER A 111 10.59 -14.32 20.79
CA SER A 111 10.89 -15.73 20.54
C SER A 111 10.67 -16.62 21.76
N SER A 112 10.88 -16.10 22.97
CA SER A 112 10.84 -16.87 24.22
C SER A 112 9.57 -16.66 25.04
N SER A 113 8.88 -15.53 24.87
CA SER A 113 7.72 -15.17 25.69
C SER A 113 6.50 -16.05 25.41
N PRO A 114 5.78 -16.51 26.46
CA PRO A 114 4.49 -17.19 26.31
C PRO A 114 3.38 -16.23 25.88
N ASP A 115 3.56 -14.92 26.06
CA ASP A 115 2.67 -13.86 25.60
C ASP A 115 3.47 -12.84 24.77
N PRO A 116 3.57 -13.06 23.44
CA PRO A 116 4.37 -12.21 22.57
C PRO A 116 3.67 -10.91 22.18
N ALA A 117 2.40 -10.68 22.53
CA ALA A 117 1.62 -9.53 22.05
C ALA A 117 2.24 -8.18 22.48
N ALA A 118 2.62 -8.02 23.75
CA ALA A 118 3.24 -6.80 24.25
C ALA A 118 4.64 -6.53 23.63
N PRO A 119 5.56 -7.51 23.56
CA PRO A 119 6.83 -7.36 22.83
C PRO A 119 6.66 -7.01 21.36
N LEU A 120 5.68 -7.62 20.66
CA LEU A 120 5.38 -7.31 19.27
C LEU A 120 4.90 -5.87 19.07
N ARG A 121 4.08 -5.34 19.99
CA ARG A 121 3.67 -3.92 19.95
C ARG A 121 4.84 -2.96 20.15
N ARG A 122 5.76 -3.28 21.05
CA ARG A 122 6.99 -2.49 21.25
C ARG A 122 7.86 -2.52 20.00
N LEU A 123 7.96 -3.67 19.34
CA LEU A 123 8.65 -3.81 18.05
C LEU A 123 7.96 -3.02 16.93
N ALA A 124 6.62 -3.01 16.89
CA ALA A 124 5.87 -2.17 15.97
C ALA A 124 6.16 -0.68 16.23
N GLY A 125 6.18 -0.28 17.50
CA GLY A 125 6.60 1.06 17.94
C GLY A 125 7.95 1.46 17.37
N PHE A 126 8.96 0.58 17.46
CA PHE A 126 10.29 0.81 16.89
C PHE A 126 10.27 1.08 15.38
N PHE A 127 9.49 0.34 14.59
CA PHE A 127 9.42 0.57 13.14
C PHE A 127 8.64 1.83 12.78
N SER A 128 7.66 2.22 13.60
CA SER A 128 6.89 3.46 13.41
C SER A 128 7.56 4.72 13.96
N ASP A 129 8.59 4.59 14.78
CA ASP A 129 9.26 5.73 15.42
C ASP A 129 10.13 6.50 14.41
N ASP A 130 9.84 7.78 14.23
CA ASP A 130 10.56 8.67 13.31
C ASP A 130 11.95 9.06 13.85
N ASP A 131 12.19 8.89 15.16
CA ASP A 131 13.50 9.14 15.78
C ASP A 131 14.50 7.99 15.56
N VAL A 132 14.01 6.80 15.16
CA VAL A 132 14.85 5.65 14.80
C VAL A 132 15.30 5.80 13.36
N ASP A 133 16.61 5.83 13.13
CA ASP A 133 17.16 6.04 11.80
C ASP A 133 16.95 4.84 10.86
N GLU A 134 16.93 5.13 9.55
CA GLU A 134 16.78 4.14 8.47
C GLU A 134 17.78 2.98 8.60
N PHE A 135 19.02 3.26 9.01
CA PHE A 135 20.05 2.23 9.12
C PHE A 135 19.76 1.27 10.28
N GLU A 136 19.30 1.76 11.43
CA GLU A 136 18.88 0.90 12.55
C GLU A 136 17.69 0.01 12.18
N LYS A 137 16.70 0.55 11.46
CA LYS A 137 15.53 -0.23 11.01
C LYS A 137 15.91 -1.33 10.01
N ASN A 138 16.72 -0.99 9.01
CA ASN A 138 17.15 -1.94 7.98
C ASN A 138 18.12 -2.99 8.54
N ASP A 139 19.02 -2.62 9.44
CA ASP A 139 19.92 -3.57 10.07
C ASP A 139 19.18 -4.57 10.95
N LEU A 140 18.13 -4.16 11.67
CA LEU A 140 17.31 -5.09 12.45
C LEU A 140 16.60 -6.13 11.57
N ILE A 141 16.13 -5.73 10.38
CA ILE A 141 15.51 -6.66 9.42
C ILE A 141 16.56 -7.63 8.87
N ASN A 142 17.77 -7.13 8.59
CA ASN A 142 18.89 -7.94 8.11
C ASN A 142 19.52 -8.80 9.20
N ALA A 143 19.34 -8.44 10.47
CA ALA A 143 19.75 -9.26 11.60
C ALA A 143 18.92 -10.55 11.61
N VAL A 144 19.63 -11.68 11.64
CA VAL A 144 19.01 -13.01 11.65
C VAL A 144 18.03 -13.10 12.82
N GLY A 145 16.76 -13.41 12.52
CA GLY A 145 15.77 -13.75 13.55
C GLY A 145 14.57 -12.81 13.66
N CYS A 146 14.60 -11.60 13.09
CA CYS A 146 13.50 -10.64 13.29
C CYS A 146 12.17 -11.15 12.70
N ILE A 147 12.14 -11.47 11.40
CA ILE A 147 10.93 -11.92 10.71
C ILE A 147 10.52 -13.33 11.17
N SER A 148 11.47 -14.25 11.28
CA SER A 148 11.23 -15.58 11.83
C SER A 148 10.70 -15.58 13.26
N ALA A 149 11.10 -14.65 14.14
CA ALA A 149 10.50 -14.50 15.47
C ALA A 149 9.02 -14.09 15.39
N VAL A 150 8.68 -13.14 14.50
CA VAL A 150 7.30 -12.72 14.27
C VAL A 150 6.45 -13.87 13.72
N GLN A 151 6.95 -14.61 12.72
CA GLN A 151 6.27 -15.79 12.19
C GLN A 151 6.10 -16.89 13.24
N SER A 152 7.12 -17.12 14.06
CA SER A 152 7.07 -18.10 15.15
C SER A 152 6.04 -17.72 16.21
N ALA A 153 5.89 -16.42 16.52
CA ALA A 153 4.81 -15.93 17.38
C ALA A 153 3.43 -16.18 16.77
N MET A 154 3.25 -15.90 15.46
CA MET A 154 1.99 -16.17 14.75
C MET A 154 1.63 -17.67 14.79
N LYS A 155 2.63 -18.55 14.60
CA LYS A 155 2.44 -20.02 14.66
C LYS A 155 2.02 -20.49 16.05
N ARG A 156 2.73 -20.05 17.09
CA ARG A 156 2.48 -20.46 18.49
C ARG A 156 1.14 -19.96 19.02
N LYS A 157 0.68 -18.80 18.56
CA LYS A 157 -0.53 -18.11 19.02
C LYS A 157 -1.51 -17.89 17.87
N SER A 158 -1.71 -18.92 17.05
CA SER A 158 -2.51 -18.83 15.83
C SER A 158 -4.00 -18.57 16.07
N ASP A 159 -4.51 -18.78 17.28
CA ASP A 159 -5.90 -18.48 17.67
C ASP A 159 -6.07 -17.19 18.48
N ASP A 160 -4.97 -16.59 18.93
CA ASP A 160 -5.00 -15.35 19.67
C ASP A 160 -4.96 -14.15 18.72
N VAL A 161 -6.13 -13.55 18.49
CA VAL A 161 -6.30 -12.42 17.57
C VAL A 161 -5.40 -11.24 17.98
N GLU A 162 -5.19 -11.03 19.28
CA GLU A 162 -4.36 -9.95 19.79
C GLU A 162 -2.89 -10.08 19.35
N THR A 163 -2.31 -11.27 19.51
CA THR A 163 -0.96 -11.58 19.00
C THR A 163 -0.90 -11.46 17.48
N LEU A 164 -1.90 -11.98 16.76
CA LEU A 164 -1.91 -11.93 15.30
C LEU A 164 -1.94 -10.49 14.78
N GLU A 165 -2.75 -9.61 15.39
CA GLU A 165 -2.81 -8.19 15.06
C GLU A 165 -1.47 -7.50 15.30
N ALA A 166 -0.80 -7.79 16.42
CA ALA A 166 0.50 -7.22 16.74
C ALA A 166 1.57 -7.68 15.73
N SER A 167 1.61 -8.97 15.39
CA SER A 167 2.52 -9.52 14.37
C SER A 167 2.29 -8.92 12.99
N ILE A 168 1.03 -8.87 12.56
CA ILE A 168 0.65 -8.28 11.26
C ILE A 168 0.97 -6.79 11.22
N SER A 169 0.84 -6.08 12.34
CA SER A 169 1.21 -4.66 12.42
C SER A 169 2.70 -4.43 12.22
N VAL A 170 3.57 -5.26 12.82
CA VAL A 170 5.03 -5.21 12.58
C VAL A 170 5.33 -5.40 11.08
N LEU A 171 4.83 -6.48 10.48
CA LEU A 171 5.08 -6.79 9.07
C LEU A 171 4.53 -5.69 8.14
N ALA A 172 3.32 -5.19 8.40
CA ALA A 172 2.72 -4.14 7.59
C ALA A 172 3.45 -2.79 7.70
N LEU A 173 4.01 -2.46 8.87
CA LEU A 173 4.84 -1.27 9.06
C LEU A 173 6.14 -1.37 8.25
N VAL A 174 6.79 -2.53 8.29
CA VAL A 174 8.00 -2.78 7.49
C VAL A 174 7.71 -2.64 6.00
N LEU A 175 6.60 -3.22 5.51
CA LEU A 175 6.23 -3.18 4.10
C LEU A 175 5.74 -1.79 3.63
N ARG A 176 5.17 -0.97 4.52
CA ARG A 176 4.68 0.38 4.21
C ARG A 176 5.77 1.46 4.30
N SER A 177 6.77 1.25 5.13
CA SER A 177 7.75 2.30 5.47
C SER A 177 8.64 2.67 4.28
N GLU A 178 8.83 3.97 4.07
CA GLU A 178 9.77 4.52 3.08
C GLU A 178 11.22 4.42 3.54
N SER A 179 11.44 4.35 4.86
CA SER A 179 12.75 4.17 5.48
C SER A 179 13.25 2.73 5.46
N ILE A 180 12.54 1.79 4.83
CA ILE A 180 13.00 0.41 4.65
C ILE A 180 13.36 0.21 3.19
N GLU A 181 14.56 -0.31 2.95
CA GLU A 181 15.05 -0.60 1.60
C GLU A 181 14.17 -1.63 0.89
N GLU A 182 13.96 -1.44 -0.42
CA GLU A 182 13.17 -2.37 -1.24
C GLU A 182 13.74 -3.79 -1.27
N ALA A 183 15.08 -3.93 -1.11
CA ALA A 183 15.72 -5.24 -0.97
C ALA A 183 15.25 -5.96 0.31
N ASN A 184 15.19 -5.24 1.43
CA ASN A 184 14.74 -5.77 2.71
C ASN A 184 13.25 -6.13 2.65
N LYS A 185 12.41 -5.28 2.04
CA LYS A 185 10.98 -5.61 1.85
C LYS A 185 10.80 -6.90 1.04
N LYS A 186 11.60 -7.10 -0.02
CA LYS A 186 11.59 -8.36 -0.79
C LYS A 186 11.99 -9.54 0.07
N THR A 187 13.05 -9.41 0.88
CA THR A 187 13.46 -10.47 1.83
C THR A 187 12.33 -10.82 2.79
N VAL A 188 11.68 -9.82 3.39
CA VAL A 188 10.51 -10.04 4.27
C VAL A 188 9.41 -10.79 3.53
N VAL A 189 9.04 -10.35 2.32
CA VAL A 189 7.99 -11.03 1.52
C VAL A 189 8.38 -12.48 1.20
N THR A 190 9.65 -12.75 0.87
CA THR A 190 10.10 -14.12 0.60
C THR A 190 10.07 -14.99 1.85
N GLU A 191 10.47 -14.47 3.01
CA GLU A 191 10.50 -15.21 4.27
C GLU A 191 9.09 -15.48 4.79
N ILE A 192 8.18 -14.50 4.74
CA ILE A 192 6.77 -14.72 5.13
C ILE A 192 6.05 -15.69 4.20
N SER A 193 6.44 -15.74 2.92
CA SER A 193 5.86 -16.65 1.93
C SER A 193 6.36 -18.09 2.06
N SER A 194 7.38 -18.36 2.88
CA SER A 194 7.91 -19.73 3.09
C SER A 194 6.89 -20.68 3.75
N ASP A 195 5.97 -20.15 4.55
CA ASP A 195 4.84 -20.86 5.15
C ASP A 195 3.54 -20.11 4.83
N LEU A 196 3.22 -20.10 3.53
CA LEU A 196 2.09 -19.36 2.99
C LEU A 196 0.75 -19.80 3.60
N GLY A 197 0.56 -21.09 3.87
CA GLY A 197 -0.69 -21.61 4.46
C GLY A 197 -0.95 -21.04 5.86
N THR A 198 0.06 -21.07 6.74
CA THR A 198 -0.07 -20.46 8.07
C THR A 198 -0.31 -18.96 7.97
N LEU A 199 0.43 -18.27 7.09
CA LEU A 199 0.28 -16.84 6.88
C LEU A 199 -1.15 -16.50 6.47
N LEU A 200 -1.69 -17.18 5.46
CA LEU A 200 -3.04 -16.93 4.94
C LEU A 200 -4.10 -17.17 6.00
N SER A 201 -4.02 -18.27 6.74
CA SER A 201 -4.93 -18.54 7.86
C SER A 201 -4.92 -17.41 8.90
N CYS A 202 -3.73 -16.89 9.25
CA CYS A 202 -3.59 -15.76 10.17
C CYS A 202 -4.18 -14.46 9.59
N LEU A 203 -3.92 -14.17 8.30
CA LEU A 203 -4.45 -12.99 7.62
C LEU A 203 -5.99 -13.02 7.58
N VAL A 204 -6.60 -14.17 7.25
CA VAL A 204 -8.06 -14.33 7.24
C VAL A 204 -8.65 -14.13 8.63
N LYS A 205 -8.01 -14.70 9.68
CA LYS A 205 -8.47 -14.49 11.07
C LYS A 205 -8.47 -13.01 11.46
N VAL A 206 -7.42 -12.25 11.12
CA VAL A 206 -7.37 -10.80 11.42
C VAL A 206 -8.30 -9.99 10.53
N LEU A 207 -8.45 -10.35 9.25
CA LEU A 207 -9.44 -9.72 8.38
C LEU A 207 -10.84 -9.86 8.97
N GLY A 208 -11.24 -11.06 9.40
CA GLY A 208 -12.58 -11.35 9.95
C GLY A 208 -12.80 -10.86 11.38
N LYS A 209 -11.93 -11.27 12.31
CA LYS A 209 -12.08 -11.05 13.75
C LYS A 209 -11.31 -9.86 14.30
N GLY A 210 -10.52 -9.16 13.47
CA GLY A 210 -9.73 -8.02 13.89
C GLY A 210 -10.60 -6.92 14.50
N THR A 211 -10.12 -6.36 15.60
CA THR A 211 -10.75 -5.36 16.46
C THR A 211 -10.90 -4.01 15.77
N GLY A 212 -9.89 -3.60 14.99
CA GLY A 212 -9.85 -2.31 14.30
C GLY A 212 -9.78 -2.42 12.78
N LEU A 213 -10.27 -1.41 12.07
CA LEU A 213 -10.15 -1.33 10.61
C LEU A 213 -8.67 -1.34 10.15
N GLU A 214 -7.78 -0.69 10.91
CA GLU A 214 -6.34 -0.65 10.59
C GLU A 214 -5.70 -2.04 10.62
N SER A 215 -6.11 -2.93 11.53
CA SER A 215 -5.61 -4.32 11.56
C SER A 215 -5.95 -5.08 10.28
N ARG A 216 -7.16 -4.85 9.74
CA ARG A 216 -7.64 -5.46 8.49
C ARG A 216 -6.94 -4.86 7.27
N ILE A 217 -6.69 -3.55 7.28
CA ILE A 217 -5.87 -2.85 6.28
C ILE A 217 -4.45 -3.43 6.28
N ASN A 218 -3.84 -3.63 7.46
CA ASN A 218 -2.52 -4.22 7.59
C ASN A 218 -2.47 -5.64 7.04
N ALA A 219 -3.46 -6.48 7.34
CA ALA A 219 -3.56 -7.82 6.79
C ALA A 219 -3.68 -7.81 5.25
N ALA A 220 -4.54 -6.94 4.69
CA ALA A 220 -4.69 -6.79 3.25
C ALA A 220 -3.40 -6.24 2.58
N ARG A 221 -2.62 -5.41 3.27
CA ARG A 221 -1.32 -4.92 2.76
C ARG A 221 -0.31 -6.05 2.61
N ILE A 222 -0.20 -6.91 3.61
CA ILE A 222 0.69 -8.09 3.54
C ILE A 222 0.24 -8.99 2.38
N LEU A 223 -1.06 -9.26 2.27
CA LEU A 223 -1.62 -10.06 1.17
C LEU A 223 -1.30 -9.45 -0.19
N GLN A 224 -1.42 -8.14 -0.35
CA GLN A 224 -1.07 -7.43 -1.58
C GLN A 224 0.40 -7.68 -1.94
N SER A 225 1.32 -7.50 -0.98
CA SER A 225 2.75 -7.72 -1.21
C SER A 225 3.06 -9.16 -1.62
N VAL A 226 2.42 -10.14 -0.98
CA VAL A 226 2.53 -11.57 -1.33
C VAL A 226 1.96 -11.85 -2.73
N LEU A 227 0.79 -11.31 -3.08
CA LEU A 227 0.18 -11.48 -4.41
C LEU A 227 1.05 -10.88 -5.53
N VAL A 228 1.72 -9.76 -5.28
CA VAL A 228 2.65 -9.15 -6.23
C VAL A 228 3.87 -10.04 -6.45
N ALA A 229 4.43 -10.63 -5.40
CA ALA A 229 5.60 -11.51 -5.47
C ALA A 229 5.27 -12.97 -5.89
N SER A 230 4.00 -13.37 -5.82
CA SER A 230 3.57 -14.76 -6.04
C SER A 230 3.76 -15.26 -7.48
N ASN A 231 4.04 -16.57 -7.59
CA ASN A 231 3.99 -17.32 -8.86
C ASN A 231 2.57 -17.88 -9.10
N SER A 232 2.38 -18.73 -10.12
CA SER A 232 1.08 -19.35 -10.40
C SER A 232 0.56 -20.24 -9.27
N ASP A 233 1.45 -21.01 -8.64
CA ASP A 233 1.08 -22.02 -7.64
C ASP A 233 0.68 -21.35 -6.32
N SER A 234 1.45 -20.35 -5.88
CA SER A 234 1.10 -19.51 -4.75
C SER A 234 -0.22 -18.77 -4.98
N ARG A 235 -0.50 -18.28 -6.20
CA ARG A 235 -1.82 -17.66 -6.49
C ARG A 235 -2.97 -18.64 -6.36
N ASN A 236 -2.80 -19.90 -6.80
CA ASN A 236 -3.82 -20.93 -6.64
C ASN A 236 -4.08 -21.18 -5.15
N LEU A 237 -3.02 -21.37 -4.35
CA LEU A 237 -3.13 -21.56 -2.89
C LEU A 237 -3.84 -20.38 -2.20
N ILE A 238 -3.45 -19.14 -2.53
CA ILE A 238 -4.11 -17.94 -2.00
C ILE A 238 -5.60 -17.93 -2.35
N SER A 239 -5.93 -18.33 -3.58
CA SER A 239 -7.31 -18.31 -4.07
C SER A 239 -8.18 -19.44 -3.50
N GLU A 240 -7.56 -20.50 -2.96
CA GLU A 240 -8.23 -21.64 -2.32
C GLU A 240 -8.43 -21.45 -0.81
N GLU A 241 -7.85 -20.39 -0.21
CA GLU A 241 -7.97 -20.12 1.21
C GLU A 241 -9.43 -19.78 1.59
N PRO A 242 -10.05 -20.54 2.52
CA PRO A 242 -11.43 -20.34 2.92
C PRO A 242 -11.68 -18.94 3.49
N HIS A 243 -12.85 -18.37 3.15
CA HIS A 243 -13.31 -17.05 3.62
C HIS A 243 -12.45 -15.84 3.19
N LEU A 244 -11.29 -16.03 2.55
CA LEU A 244 -10.44 -14.91 2.16
C LEU A 244 -11.18 -13.95 1.22
N ILE A 245 -11.86 -14.48 0.21
CA ILE A 245 -12.60 -13.69 -0.78
C ILE A 245 -13.76 -12.95 -0.11
N SER A 246 -14.52 -13.61 0.78
CA SER A 246 -15.64 -12.97 1.48
C SER A 246 -15.17 -11.84 2.40
N GLU A 247 -14.05 -12.04 3.10
CA GLU A 247 -13.49 -11.01 3.97
C GLU A 247 -12.92 -9.81 3.19
N LEU A 248 -12.32 -10.03 2.02
CA LEU A 248 -11.88 -8.95 1.14
C LEU A 248 -13.06 -8.18 0.53
N ILE A 249 -14.14 -8.87 0.15
CA ILE A 249 -15.38 -8.22 -0.31
C ILE A 249 -15.98 -7.36 0.81
N ARG A 250 -15.96 -7.86 2.05
CA ARG A 250 -16.39 -7.10 3.23
C ARG A 250 -15.50 -5.89 3.49
N LEU A 251 -14.19 -6.01 3.30
CA LEU A 251 -13.21 -4.92 3.49
C LEU A 251 -13.44 -3.73 2.54
N ILE A 252 -13.84 -3.99 1.29
CA ILE A 252 -14.16 -2.93 0.31
C ILE A 252 -15.60 -2.38 0.47
N GLY A 253 -16.36 -2.93 1.40
CA GLY A 253 -17.71 -2.53 1.74
C GLY A 253 -17.77 -1.29 2.64
N PRO A 254 -18.98 -0.87 3.02
CA PRO A 254 -19.18 0.22 3.96
C PRO A 254 -18.74 -0.20 5.37
N VAL A 255 -18.09 0.72 6.08
CA VAL A 255 -17.56 0.49 7.43
C VAL A 255 -18.63 0.77 8.50
N ASP A 256 -19.64 1.57 8.17
CA ASP A 256 -20.72 1.96 9.06
C ASP A 256 -22.11 1.88 8.38
N GLU A 257 -23.17 2.04 9.16
CA GLU A 257 -24.56 2.08 8.69
C GLU A 257 -24.85 3.26 7.76
N LYS A 258 -24.01 4.31 7.80
CA LYS A 258 -24.11 5.49 6.92
C LYS A 258 -23.56 5.22 5.52
N GLY A 259 -22.93 4.06 5.32
CA GLY A 259 -22.35 3.69 4.03
C GLY A 259 -20.96 4.29 3.80
N THR A 260 -20.27 4.76 4.84
CA THR A 260 -18.93 5.36 4.73
C THR A 260 -17.94 4.31 4.26
N ILE A 261 -17.18 4.65 3.22
CA ILE A 261 -16.15 3.79 2.64
C ILE A 261 -14.78 4.38 2.98
N GLU A 262 -13.90 3.57 3.55
CA GLU A 262 -12.51 3.97 3.81
C GLU A 262 -11.64 3.70 2.56
N ARG A 263 -10.84 4.69 2.16
CA ARG A 263 -10.12 4.69 0.87
C ARG A 263 -8.94 3.71 0.85
N SER A 264 -8.17 3.63 1.93
CA SER A 264 -7.04 2.71 2.09
C SER A 264 -7.50 1.24 2.05
N ALA A 265 -8.58 0.91 2.77
CA ALA A 265 -9.23 -0.40 2.79
C ALA A 265 -9.73 -0.79 1.41
N VAL A 266 -10.46 0.11 0.71
CA VAL A 266 -10.89 -0.13 -0.67
C VAL A 266 -9.71 -0.34 -1.60
N ARG A 267 -8.68 0.50 -1.50
CA ARG A 267 -7.51 0.40 -2.37
C ARG A 267 -6.83 -0.96 -2.23
N LEU A 268 -6.53 -1.39 -1.01
CA LEU A 268 -5.86 -2.68 -0.79
C LEU A 268 -6.77 -3.86 -1.13
N GLY A 269 -8.04 -3.81 -0.71
CA GLY A 269 -9.00 -4.88 -0.96
C GLY A 269 -9.27 -5.10 -2.45
N VAL A 270 -9.47 -4.03 -3.23
CA VAL A 270 -9.69 -4.12 -4.68
C VAL A 270 -8.44 -4.64 -5.39
N VAL A 271 -7.23 -4.22 -4.99
CA VAL A 271 -6.00 -4.74 -5.59
C VAL A 271 -5.82 -6.23 -5.28
N CYS A 272 -6.10 -6.67 -4.05
CA CYS A 272 -6.04 -8.08 -3.69
C CYS A 272 -7.05 -8.91 -4.48
N LEU A 273 -8.31 -8.44 -4.55
CA LEU A 273 -9.36 -9.09 -5.34
C LEU A 273 -9.00 -9.17 -6.82
N ALA A 274 -8.41 -8.13 -7.41
CA ALA A 274 -7.94 -8.15 -8.80
C ALA A 274 -6.82 -9.18 -9.01
N GLY A 275 -5.90 -9.30 -8.04
CA GLY A 275 -4.85 -10.32 -8.04
C GLY A 275 -5.41 -11.74 -8.01
N ILE A 276 -6.38 -12.00 -7.13
CA ILE A 276 -7.04 -13.31 -6.99
C ILE A 276 -7.89 -13.63 -8.23
N CYS A 277 -8.63 -12.66 -8.76
CA CYS A 277 -9.54 -12.83 -9.91
C CYS A 277 -8.81 -13.21 -11.21
N SER A 278 -7.48 -13.01 -11.26
CA SER A 278 -6.64 -13.49 -12.36
C SER A 278 -6.74 -15.02 -12.53
N VAL A 279 -6.92 -15.77 -11.43
CA VAL A 279 -7.16 -17.22 -11.43
C VAL A 279 -8.56 -17.50 -11.98
N ARG A 280 -8.66 -18.25 -13.08
CA ARG A 280 -9.94 -18.44 -13.78
C ARG A 280 -10.97 -19.20 -12.95
N LYS A 281 -10.54 -20.20 -12.18
CA LYS A 281 -11.41 -21.11 -11.42
C LYS A 281 -12.22 -20.40 -10.34
N VAL A 282 -11.68 -19.34 -9.75
CA VAL A 282 -12.30 -18.67 -8.58
C VAL A 282 -13.36 -17.64 -8.96
N ARG A 283 -13.44 -17.26 -10.24
CA ARG A 283 -14.32 -16.17 -10.69
C ARG A 283 -15.80 -16.46 -10.43
N GLY A 284 -16.23 -17.71 -10.58
CA GLY A 284 -17.61 -18.11 -10.28
C GLY A 284 -17.95 -17.93 -8.80
N GLU A 285 -17.08 -18.41 -7.91
CA GLU A 285 -17.21 -18.24 -6.46
C GLU A 285 -17.22 -16.76 -6.06
N MET A 286 -16.29 -15.95 -6.59
CA MET A 286 -16.26 -14.51 -6.33
C MET A 286 -17.58 -13.83 -6.71
N VAL A 287 -18.19 -14.23 -7.82
CA VAL A 287 -19.50 -13.71 -8.26
C VAL A 287 -20.60 -14.12 -7.28
N GLN A 288 -20.62 -15.38 -6.84
CA GLN A 288 -21.59 -15.87 -5.85
C GLN A 288 -21.47 -15.13 -4.50
N LEU A 289 -20.25 -14.79 -4.09
CA LEU A 289 -19.97 -13.99 -2.90
C LEU A 289 -20.28 -12.49 -3.08
N GLY A 290 -20.75 -12.06 -4.26
CA GLY A 290 -21.23 -10.69 -4.49
C GLY A 290 -20.15 -9.70 -4.93
N VAL A 291 -19.01 -10.15 -5.48
CA VAL A 291 -17.94 -9.24 -5.93
C VAL A 291 -18.42 -8.19 -6.93
N VAL A 292 -19.36 -8.54 -7.82
CA VAL A 292 -19.90 -7.63 -8.84
C VAL A 292 -20.59 -6.43 -8.18
N THR A 293 -21.42 -6.67 -7.17
CA THR A 293 -22.12 -5.63 -6.42
C THR A 293 -21.14 -4.75 -5.65
N ALA A 294 -20.15 -5.35 -5.00
CA ALA A 294 -19.15 -4.62 -4.23
C ALA A 294 -18.26 -3.73 -5.13
N VAL A 295 -17.76 -4.27 -6.25
CA VAL A 295 -16.93 -3.51 -7.20
C VAL A 295 -17.74 -2.44 -7.93
N THR A 296 -19.02 -2.69 -8.24
CA THR A 296 -19.91 -1.67 -8.81
C THR A 296 -20.03 -0.45 -7.89
N ARG A 297 -20.14 -0.65 -6.58
CA ARG A 297 -20.15 0.43 -5.59
C ARG A 297 -18.86 1.24 -5.63
N VAL A 298 -17.70 0.56 -5.66
CA VAL A 298 -16.39 1.21 -5.79
C VAL A 298 -16.33 2.07 -7.05
N LEU A 299 -16.79 1.56 -8.20
CA LEU A 299 -16.80 2.30 -9.47
C LEU A 299 -17.67 3.56 -9.42
N ILE A 300 -18.83 3.51 -8.74
CA ILE A 300 -19.74 4.65 -8.58
C ILE A 300 -19.13 5.71 -7.67
N THR A 301 -18.46 5.31 -6.60
CA THR A 301 -17.81 6.25 -5.67
C THR A 301 -16.59 6.96 -6.28
N LYS A 302 -16.21 8.11 -5.71
CA LYS A 302 -14.98 8.80 -6.11
C LYS A 302 -13.78 7.97 -5.64
N SER A 303 -13.03 7.44 -6.60
CA SER A 303 -11.83 6.61 -6.40
C SER A 303 -10.68 7.15 -7.25
N ASP A 304 -9.45 6.81 -6.87
CA ASP A 304 -8.28 7.12 -7.67
C ASP A 304 -8.23 6.29 -8.97
N MET A 305 -7.30 6.63 -9.87
CA MET A 305 -7.16 5.97 -11.17
C MET A 305 -6.77 4.49 -11.02
N ALA A 306 -5.87 4.16 -10.09
CA ALA A 306 -5.35 2.80 -9.91
C ALA A 306 -6.42 1.84 -9.37
N VAL A 307 -7.23 2.30 -8.41
CA VAL A 307 -8.39 1.56 -7.90
C VAL A 307 -9.44 1.37 -8.99
N SER A 308 -9.68 2.41 -9.80
CA SER A 308 -10.62 2.32 -10.93
C SER A 308 -10.14 1.32 -11.99
N GLU A 309 -8.84 1.29 -12.29
CA GLU A 309 -8.23 0.30 -13.19
C GLU A 309 -8.42 -1.13 -12.66
N CYS A 310 -8.09 -1.37 -11.39
CA CYS A 310 -8.23 -2.69 -10.78
C CYS A 310 -9.69 -3.15 -10.70
N ALA A 311 -10.60 -2.25 -10.36
CA ALA A 311 -12.04 -2.51 -10.36
C ALA A 311 -12.54 -2.93 -11.75
N LEU A 312 -12.13 -2.24 -12.81
CA LEU A 312 -12.52 -2.59 -14.18
C LEU A 312 -11.89 -3.92 -14.65
N LYS A 313 -10.66 -4.23 -14.23
CA LYS A 313 -10.04 -5.55 -14.46
C LYS A 313 -10.84 -6.68 -13.79
N ILE A 314 -11.37 -6.48 -12.59
CA ILE A 314 -12.25 -7.46 -11.95
C ILE A 314 -13.53 -7.63 -12.77
N MET A 315 -14.16 -6.53 -13.21
CA MET A 315 -15.38 -6.57 -14.04
C MET A 315 -15.16 -7.31 -15.36
N GLU A 316 -14.03 -7.07 -16.04
CA GLU A 316 -13.63 -7.83 -17.23
C GLU A 316 -13.47 -9.32 -16.92
N ALA A 317 -12.74 -9.65 -15.86
CA ALA A 317 -12.45 -11.04 -15.50
C ALA A 317 -13.72 -11.83 -15.20
N VAL A 318 -14.65 -11.27 -14.40
CA VAL A 318 -15.93 -11.90 -14.08
C VAL A 318 -16.88 -11.97 -15.28
N ALA A 319 -16.85 -10.99 -16.19
CA ALA A 319 -17.59 -11.07 -17.46
C ALA A 319 -17.13 -12.26 -18.35
N GLY A 320 -15.95 -12.81 -18.07
CA GLY A 320 -15.46 -14.04 -18.69
C GLY A 320 -16.30 -15.30 -18.38
N CYS A 321 -17.06 -15.33 -17.28
CA CYS A 321 -17.94 -16.45 -16.90
C CYS A 321 -19.43 -16.09 -17.07
N ALA A 322 -20.32 -17.10 -17.13
CA ALA A 322 -21.74 -16.87 -17.39
C ALA A 322 -22.43 -16.19 -16.20
N GLU A 323 -22.11 -16.65 -15.00
CA GLU A 323 -22.54 -16.15 -13.71
C GLU A 323 -22.22 -14.66 -13.58
N GLY A 324 -20.99 -14.26 -13.88
CA GLY A 324 -20.56 -12.87 -13.82
C GLY A 324 -21.30 -11.97 -14.81
N ARG A 325 -21.55 -12.46 -16.03
CA ARG A 325 -22.36 -11.71 -17.02
C ARG A 325 -23.81 -11.53 -16.56
N MET A 326 -24.43 -12.57 -16.01
CA MET A 326 -25.78 -12.47 -15.45
C MET A 326 -25.81 -11.44 -14.31
N ALA A 327 -24.89 -11.56 -13.35
CA ALA A 327 -24.79 -10.65 -12.21
C ALA A 327 -24.54 -9.18 -12.63
N MET A 328 -23.80 -8.94 -13.72
CA MET A 328 -23.62 -7.60 -14.28
C MET A 328 -24.88 -7.01 -14.91
N CYS A 329 -25.78 -7.86 -15.42
CA CYS A 329 -27.02 -7.44 -16.06
C CYS A 329 -28.21 -7.34 -15.08
N ASP A 330 -28.05 -7.89 -13.88
CA ASP A 330 -29.05 -7.81 -12.82
C ASP A 330 -29.15 -6.41 -12.20
N ASN A 331 -30.15 -6.21 -11.35
CA ASN A 331 -30.42 -4.93 -10.65
C ASN A 331 -30.45 -3.71 -11.61
N GLY A 332 -31.10 -3.87 -12.77
CA GLY A 332 -31.20 -2.81 -13.77
C GLY A 332 -29.87 -2.49 -14.48
N ALA A 333 -28.94 -3.44 -14.51
CA ALA A 333 -27.63 -3.32 -15.13
C ALA A 333 -26.84 -2.09 -14.64
N VAL A 334 -26.95 -1.77 -13.35
CA VAL A 334 -26.20 -0.67 -12.70
C VAL A 334 -24.68 -0.88 -12.86
N ALA A 335 -24.22 -2.12 -12.83
CA ALA A 335 -22.83 -2.47 -13.09
C ALA A 335 -22.36 -2.03 -14.49
N VAL A 336 -23.18 -2.24 -15.53
CA VAL A 336 -22.88 -1.82 -16.91
C VAL A 336 -22.74 -0.29 -16.99
N LYS A 337 -23.66 0.44 -16.36
CA LYS A 337 -23.60 1.91 -16.30
C LYS A 337 -22.35 2.39 -15.58
N ALA A 338 -22.02 1.78 -14.43
CA ALA A 338 -20.84 2.13 -13.64
C ALA A 338 -19.53 1.90 -14.43
N VAL A 339 -19.42 0.76 -15.12
CA VAL A 339 -18.28 0.44 -15.99
C VAL A 339 -18.13 1.49 -17.11
N ALA A 340 -19.21 1.79 -17.83
CA ALA A 340 -19.19 2.77 -18.91
C ALA A 340 -18.85 4.20 -18.43
N CYS A 341 -19.37 4.62 -17.28
CA CYS A 341 -19.08 5.92 -16.69
C CYS A 341 -17.62 6.04 -16.21
N LYS A 342 -17.03 4.96 -15.69
CA LYS A 342 -15.67 4.97 -15.12
C LYS A 342 -14.57 4.74 -16.15
N MET A 343 -14.89 4.21 -17.34
CA MET A 343 -13.96 3.86 -18.41
C MET A 343 -12.85 4.89 -18.65
N MET A 344 -13.19 6.18 -18.77
CA MET A 344 -12.20 7.23 -19.08
C MET A 344 -11.39 7.73 -17.87
N LYS A 345 -11.69 7.24 -16.66
CA LYS A 345 -11.02 7.65 -15.39
C LYS A 345 -10.10 6.56 -14.83
N ALA A 346 -9.78 5.55 -15.62
CA ALA A 346 -9.09 4.34 -15.18
C ALA A 346 -7.81 4.03 -15.97
N GLY A 347 -7.25 5.02 -16.67
CA GLY A 347 -6.09 4.83 -17.53
C GLY A 347 -6.39 3.95 -18.76
N LYS A 348 -5.35 3.70 -19.58
CA LYS A 348 -5.48 2.91 -20.81
C LYS A 348 -5.93 1.47 -20.53
N VAL A 349 -5.26 0.80 -19.59
CA VAL A 349 -5.52 -0.61 -19.28
C VAL A 349 -6.93 -0.77 -18.71
N GLY A 350 -7.36 0.13 -17.82
CA GLY A 350 -8.70 0.10 -17.25
C GLY A 350 -9.78 0.38 -18.30
N ALA A 351 -9.53 1.29 -19.25
CA ALA A 351 -10.48 1.57 -20.32
C ALA A 351 -10.67 0.38 -21.28
N GLU A 352 -9.58 -0.32 -21.62
CA GLU A 352 -9.65 -1.54 -22.44
C GLU A 352 -10.41 -2.66 -21.70
N ALA A 353 -10.14 -2.86 -20.40
CA ALA A 353 -10.88 -3.79 -19.56
C ALA A 353 -12.38 -3.45 -19.49
N ALA A 354 -12.73 -2.16 -19.38
CA ALA A 354 -14.11 -1.70 -19.41
C ALA A 354 -14.82 -2.11 -20.71
N VAL A 355 -14.18 -1.87 -21.85
CA VAL A 355 -14.73 -2.22 -23.17
C VAL A 355 -14.89 -3.72 -23.32
N ALA A 356 -13.92 -4.52 -22.87
CA ALA A 356 -14.02 -5.98 -22.91
C ALA A 356 -15.22 -6.47 -22.07
N ALA A 357 -15.41 -5.92 -20.85
CA ALA A 357 -16.54 -6.25 -20.00
C ALA A 357 -17.88 -5.86 -20.65
N LEU A 358 -17.99 -4.63 -21.19
CA LEU A 358 -19.20 -4.14 -21.87
C LEU A 358 -19.52 -4.96 -23.13
N TRP A 359 -18.52 -5.29 -23.93
CA TRP A 359 -18.68 -6.10 -25.13
C TRP A 359 -19.14 -7.52 -24.80
N ALA A 360 -18.61 -8.12 -23.73
CA ALA A 360 -19.01 -9.44 -23.27
C ALA A 360 -20.50 -9.53 -22.90
N VAL A 361 -21.07 -8.50 -22.27
CA VAL A 361 -22.50 -8.48 -21.91
C VAL A 361 -23.39 -8.00 -23.05
N CYS A 362 -23.00 -6.94 -23.78
CA CYS A 362 -23.85 -6.30 -24.78
C CYS A 362 -23.81 -6.97 -26.15
N ILE A 363 -22.65 -7.48 -26.59
CA ILE A 363 -22.46 -8.01 -27.95
C ILE A 363 -22.38 -9.54 -27.93
N LYS A 364 -21.52 -10.10 -27.07
CA LYS A 364 -21.33 -11.56 -27.00
C LYS A 364 -22.57 -12.27 -26.45
N CYS A 365 -23.16 -11.76 -25.38
CA CYS A 365 -24.39 -12.32 -24.80
C CYS A 365 -25.68 -11.68 -25.30
N LYS A 366 -25.59 -10.48 -25.91
CA LYS A 366 -26.77 -9.74 -26.40
C LYS A 366 -27.82 -9.54 -25.29
N ASP A 367 -27.40 -9.34 -24.04
CA ASP A 367 -28.36 -9.10 -22.95
C ASP A 367 -29.03 -7.74 -23.17
N ARG A 368 -30.35 -7.76 -23.34
CA ARG A 368 -31.15 -6.56 -23.64
C ARG A 368 -31.01 -5.49 -22.56
N ARG A 369 -30.95 -5.89 -21.29
CA ARG A 369 -30.83 -4.98 -20.15
C ARG A 369 -29.50 -4.24 -20.20
N ALA A 370 -28.42 -4.95 -20.54
CA ALA A 370 -27.10 -4.35 -20.69
C ALA A 370 -27.03 -3.38 -21.88
N VAL A 371 -27.62 -3.75 -23.02
CA VAL A 371 -27.67 -2.90 -24.22
C VAL A 371 -28.43 -1.60 -23.96
N GLU A 372 -29.59 -1.69 -23.30
CA GLU A 372 -30.40 -0.53 -22.89
C GLU A 372 -29.64 0.34 -21.88
N ALA A 373 -29.03 -0.28 -20.88
CA ALA A 373 -28.26 0.42 -19.87
C ALA A 373 -27.09 1.19 -20.47
N LEU A 374 -26.30 0.57 -21.36
CA LEU A 374 -25.18 1.22 -22.04
C LEU A 374 -25.63 2.36 -22.95
N SER A 375 -26.72 2.16 -23.69
CA SER A 375 -27.28 3.18 -24.58
C SER A 375 -27.76 4.41 -23.82
N GLY A 376 -28.30 4.23 -22.61
CA GLY A 376 -28.75 5.31 -21.74
C GLY A 376 -27.64 6.04 -21.00
N VAL A 377 -26.37 5.63 -21.12
CA VAL A 377 -25.25 6.35 -20.48
C VAL A 377 -24.93 7.61 -21.27
N GLU A 378 -25.12 8.77 -20.63
CA GLU A 378 -24.79 10.07 -21.21
C GLU A 378 -23.31 10.12 -21.62
N GLY A 379 -23.04 10.47 -22.88
CA GLY A 379 -21.69 10.51 -23.45
C GLY A 379 -21.06 9.13 -23.68
N GLY A 380 -21.81 8.02 -23.57
CA GLY A 380 -21.30 6.66 -23.80
C GLY A 380 -20.64 6.49 -25.17
N LEU A 381 -21.30 6.95 -26.23
CA LEU A 381 -20.76 6.96 -27.60
C LEU A 381 -19.46 7.77 -27.70
N THR A 382 -19.44 8.98 -27.14
CA THR A 382 -18.27 9.87 -27.13
C THR A 382 -17.08 9.19 -26.46
N ARG A 383 -17.28 8.54 -25.31
CA ARG A 383 -16.20 7.84 -24.60
C ARG A 383 -15.63 6.68 -25.42
N LEU A 384 -16.46 5.91 -26.14
CA LEU A 384 -16.00 4.84 -27.02
C LEU A 384 -15.16 5.38 -28.20
N LEU A 385 -15.59 6.49 -28.80
CA LEU A 385 -14.85 7.14 -29.89
C LEU A 385 -13.50 7.68 -29.42
N LEU A 386 -13.46 8.33 -28.23
CA LEU A 386 -12.23 8.81 -27.63
C LEU A 386 -11.24 7.67 -27.35
N LEU A 387 -11.72 6.51 -26.86
CA LEU A 387 -10.85 5.34 -26.68
C LEU A 387 -10.24 4.85 -27.99
N MET A 388 -11.01 4.84 -29.09
CA MET A 388 -10.48 4.42 -30.40
C MET A 388 -9.38 5.36 -30.90
N GLN A 389 -9.47 6.64 -30.57
CA GLN A 389 -8.48 7.68 -30.89
C GLN A 389 -7.26 7.66 -29.96
N SER A 390 -7.39 7.13 -28.74
CA SER A 390 -6.33 7.16 -27.71
C SER A 390 -5.25 6.08 -27.86
N GLY A 391 -5.09 5.46 -29.03
CA GLY A 391 -4.08 4.42 -29.26
C GLY A 391 -4.31 3.12 -28.48
N CYS A 392 -5.57 2.72 -28.26
CA CYS A 392 -5.93 1.42 -27.67
C CYS A 392 -5.46 0.22 -28.52
N SER A 393 -5.42 -0.96 -27.90
CA SER A 393 -5.07 -2.22 -28.58
C SER A 393 -6.03 -2.53 -29.75
N PRO A 394 -5.57 -3.28 -30.78
CA PRO A 394 -6.43 -3.65 -31.91
C PRO A 394 -7.71 -4.38 -31.49
N VAL A 395 -7.61 -5.26 -30.48
CA VAL A 395 -8.74 -6.01 -29.93
C VAL A 395 -9.74 -5.06 -29.26
N ALA A 396 -9.29 -4.15 -28.41
CA ALA A 396 -10.15 -3.16 -27.77
C ALA A 396 -10.81 -2.24 -28.81
N ARG A 397 -10.08 -1.84 -29.86
CA ARG A 397 -10.63 -1.04 -30.97
C ARG A 397 -11.74 -1.77 -31.71
N GLN A 398 -11.57 -3.06 -31.99
CA GLN A 398 -12.60 -3.89 -32.62
C GLN A 398 -13.85 -3.98 -31.74
N MET A 399 -13.68 -4.31 -30.46
CA MET A 399 -14.79 -4.40 -29.50
C MET A 399 -15.54 -3.07 -29.34
N ALA A 400 -14.81 -1.95 -29.27
CA ALA A 400 -15.40 -0.61 -29.24
C ALA A 400 -16.21 -0.32 -30.52
N GLY A 401 -15.68 -0.72 -31.69
CA GLY A 401 -16.37 -0.61 -32.98
C GLY A 401 -17.70 -1.37 -33.02
N ASP A 402 -17.77 -2.55 -32.41
CA ASP A 402 -19.02 -3.30 -32.27
C ASP A 402 -20.00 -2.64 -31.32
N LEU A 403 -19.53 -2.15 -30.16
CA LEU A 403 -20.36 -1.44 -29.20
C LEU A 403 -20.96 -0.16 -29.76
N ILE A 404 -20.24 0.57 -30.63
CA ILE A 404 -20.75 1.79 -31.29
C ILE A 404 -22.00 1.49 -32.14
N LYS A 405 -22.13 0.27 -32.69
CA LYS A 405 -23.31 -0.11 -33.51
C LYS A 405 -24.60 -0.07 -32.69
N ILE A 406 -24.53 -0.32 -31.37
CA ILE A 406 -25.68 -0.22 -30.46
C ILE A 406 -26.29 1.19 -30.50
N PHE A 407 -25.44 2.22 -30.44
CA PHE A 407 -25.89 3.61 -30.46
C PHE A 407 -26.46 4.03 -31.82
N LYS A 408 -25.94 3.47 -32.93
CA LYS A 408 -26.45 3.72 -34.29
C LYS A 408 -27.83 3.13 -34.54
N VAL A 409 -28.13 1.96 -33.95
CA VAL A 409 -29.45 1.32 -34.06
C VAL A 409 -30.50 2.10 -33.29
N ASN A 410 -30.18 2.60 -32.10
CA ASN A 410 -31.11 3.38 -31.28
C ASN A 410 -31.37 4.80 -31.82
N ALA A 411 -30.41 5.41 -32.53
CA ALA A 411 -30.64 6.69 -33.21
C ALA A 411 -31.75 6.62 -34.29
N LYS A 412 -31.95 5.44 -34.91
CA LYS A 412 -33.04 5.23 -35.88
C LYS A 412 -34.43 5.11 -35.22
N ASN A 413 -34.50 4.66 -33.97
CA ASN A 413 -35.76 4.59 -33.22
C ASN A 413 -36.23 5.95 -32.67
N CYS A 414 -35.33 6.95 -32.61
CA CYS A 414 -35.66 8.32 -32.17
C CYS A 414 -36.04 9.25 -33.33
N LEU A 415 -35.94 8.81 -34.59
CA LEU A 415 -36.40 9.54 -35.77
C LEU A 415 -37.81 9.08 -36.14
N ALA A 416 -38.77 9.27 -35.25
CA ALA A 416 -40.18 9.29 -35.66
C ALA A 416 -40.37 10.50 -36.60
N GLY A 417 -41.00 10.26 -37.74
CA GLY A 417 -40.87 11.08 -38.94
C GLY A 417 -41.29 12.54 -38.78
N TYR A 418 -40.39 13.44 -39.16
CA TYR A 418 -40.83 14.73 -39.69
C TYR A 418 -41.41 14.48 -41.08
N GLU A 419 -42.73 14.36 -41.19
CA GLU A 419 -43.43 14.61 -42.45
C GLU A 419 -43.19 16.07 -42.83
N SER A 420 -42.23 16.33 -43.71
CA SER A 420 -42.11 17.62 -44.35
C SER A 420 -43.25 17.77 -45.36
N LYS A 421 -44.31 18.49 -44.99
CA LYS A 421 -45.28 19.04 -45.95
C LYS A 421 -44.58 20.13 -46.76
N THR A 422 -44.03 19.76 -47.91
CA THR A 422 -43.47 20.71 -48.86
C THR A 422 -44.61 21.39 -49.60
N THR A 423 -44.99 22.61 -49.21
CA THR A 423 -45.84 23.48 -50.02
C THR A 423 -45.05 24.01 -51.21
N HIS A 424 -45.41 23.54 -52.40
CA HIS A 424 -44.88 24.00 -53.67
C HIS A 424 -45.34 25.45 -53.90
N ILE A 425 -44.43 26.42 -53.90
CA ILE A 425 -44.71 27.79 -54.34
C ILE A 425 -44.33 27.87 -55.82
N MET A 426 -45.30 28.14 -56.69
CA MET A 426 -45.02 28.42 -58.10
C MET A 426 -44.60 29.88 -58.29
N PRO A 427 -43.64 30.18 -59.17
CA PRO A 427 -43.28 31.54 -59.51
C PRO A 427 -44.33 32.17 -60.43
N PHE A 428 -44.63 33.46 -60.18
CA PHE A 428 -45.44 34.33 -61.02
C PHE A 428 -44.71 34.74 -62.29
#